data_AF-A0A9D6M0T5-F1
#
_entry.id   AF-A0A9D6M0T5-F1
#
_cell.length_a   1.000
_cell.length_b   1.000
_cell.length_c   1.000
_cell.angle_alpha   90.00
_cell.angle_beta   90.00
_cell.angle_gamma   90.00
#
_symmetry.space_group_name_H-M   'P 1'
#
loop_
_entity.id
_entity.type
_entity.pdbx_description
1 polymer ?
#
loop_
_entity_poly.entity_id
_entity_poly.type
_entity_poly.pdbx_seq_one_letter_code
_entity_poly.pdbx_strand_id
1 'polypeptide(L)'
;MHRSVPAGFFLLLAGIGPAAFAEEWNKTFTVSGRPELRVDTNDANVNVRAADVKQIEARVSTVGWRIGTSDVKVVDHQTGDRVELEVRIPRRHFEFNVGHRSVRIELVVPRETRSDIHTG
;
A
#
# COMPACT_ATOMS: atom_id res chain seq x y z
N MET A 1 -9.75 -27.67 56.46
CA MET A 1 -8.78 -28.07 55.41
C MET A 1 -9.47 -27.94 54.06
N HIS A 2 -8.96 -27.04 53.22
CA HIS A 2 -9.66 -26.44 52.09
C HIS A 2 -9.57 -27.29 50.80
N ARG A 3 -10.75 -27.56 50.23
CA ARG A 3 -11.15 -27.51 48.80
C ARG A 3 -10.33 -28.27 47.75
N SER A 4 -10.89 -29.41 47.34
CA SER A 4 -10.73 -30.00 46.02
C SER A 4 -11.45 -29.16 44.95
N VAL A 5 -10.81 -28.88 43.82
CA VAL A 5 -11.43 -28.33 42.60
C VAL A 5 -11.05 -29.25 41.45
N PRO A 6 -12.01 -29.87 40.74
CA PRO A 6 -11.73 -30.57 39.50
C PRO A 6 -12.05 -29.71 38.27
N ALA A 7 -11.36 -30.06 37.18
CA ALA A 7 -11.78 -30.00 35.79
C ALA A 7 -12.19 -28.64 35.18
N GLY A 8 -11.46 -28.27 34.11
CA GLY A 8 -11.93 -27.28 33.15
C GLY A 8 -10.83 -26.73 32.26
N PHE A 9 -10.05 -27.58 31.58
CA PHE A 9 -9.16 -27.12 30.53
C PHE A 9 -10.00 -26.81 29.27
N PHE A 10 -10.53 -25.59 29.20
CA PHE A 10 -11.18 -25.07 27.99
C PHE A 10 -10.10 -24.80 26.95
N LEU A 11 -9.93 -25.73 26.01
CA LEU A 11 -9.07 -25.57 24.84
C LEU A 11 -9.83 -24.70 23.82
N LEU A 12 -9.64 -23.39 23.91
CA LEU A 12 -10.13 -22.43 22.92
C LEU A 12 -9.28 -22.58 21.66
N LEU A 13 -9.75 -23.36 20.68
CA LEU A 13 -9.27 -23.24 19.29
C LEU A 13 -9.75 -21.89 18.77
N ALA A 14 -8.92 -20.86 18.95
CA ALA A 14 -9.05 -19.64 18.16
C ALA A 14 -8.75 -20.01 16.70
N GLY A 15 -9.81 -20.15 15.89
CA GLY A 15 -9.69 -20.29 14.45
C GLY A 15 -8.94 -19.07 13.90
N ILE A 16 -7.71 -19.28 13.46
CA ILE A 16 -6.98 -18.31 12.65
C ILE A 16 -7.64 -18.37 11.26
N GLY A 17 -8.67 -17.55 11.05
CA GLY A 17 -9.17 -17.29 9.71
C GLY A 17 -8.04 -16.71 8.84
N PRO A 18 -8.03 -16.94 7.52
CA PRO A 18 -7.04 -16.36 6.65
C PRO A 18 -7.11 -14.83 6.77
N ALA A 19 -6.12 -14.24 7.44
CA ALA A 19 -5.90 -12.81 7.36
C ALA A 19 -5.59 -12.52 5.89
N ALA A 20 -6.50 -11.82 5.21
CA ALA A 20 -6.11 -11.12 4.00
C ALA A 20 -5.02 -10.14 4.44
N PHE A 21 -3.75 -10.50 4.22
CA PHE A 21 -2.63 -9.64 4.54
C PHE A 21 -2.76 -8.41 3.64
N ALA A 22 -3.21 -7.30 4.22
CA ALA A 22 -3.11 -6.01 3.60
C ALA A 22 -1.70 -5.51 3.88
N GLU A 23 -0.86 -5.42 2.84
CA GLU A 23 0.49 -4.90 2.96
C GLU A 23 0.53 -3.45 2.51
N GLU A 24 1.25 -2.62 3.26
CA GLU A 24 1.34 -1.18 3.05
C GLU A 24 2.80 -0.74 2.93
N TRP A 25 3.05 0.11 1.94
CA TRP A 25 4.25 0.91 1.83
C TRP A 25 3.86 2.38 1.99
N ASN A 26 4.64 3.14 2.75
CA ASN A 26 4.46 4.57 2.89
C ASN A 26 5.80 5.28 2.86
N LYS A 27 5.81 6.46 2.26
CA LYS A 27 6.98 7.34 2.21
C LYS A 27 6.57 8.80 2.07
N THR A 28 7.35 9.65 2.71
CA THR A 28 7.19 11.10 2.65
C THR A 28 8.39 11.72 1.94
N PHE A 29 8.11 12.60 0.99
CA PHE A 29 9.10 13.31 0.19
C PHE A 29 9.02 14.79 0.51
N THR A 30 10.09 15.34 1.09
CA THR A 30 10.17 16.78 1.34
C THR A 30 10.44 17.50 0.02
N VAL A 31 9.65 18.55 -0.25
CA VAL A 31 9.79 19.41 -1.43
C VAL A 31 9.87 20.87 -0.95
N SER A 32 10.59 21.71 -1.69
CA SER A 32 10.93 23.08 -1.26
C SER A 32 10.70 24.14 -2.34
N GLY A 33 10.66 23.74 -3.61
CA GLY A 33 10.40 24.61 -4.75
C GLY A 33 9.02 24.36 -5.36
N ARG A 34 8.99 24.01 -6.65
CA ARG A 34 7.75 23.69 -7.37
C ARG A 34 7.62 22.16 -7.46
N PRO A 35 6.73 21.53 -6.69
CA PRO A 35 6.62 20.08 -6.65
C PRO A 35 6.13 19.53 -7.98
N GLU A 36 6.81 18.48 -8.47
CA GLU A 36 6.37 17.69 -9.61
C GLU A 36 6.17 16.24 -9.16
N LEU A 37 5.02 15.66 -9.49
CA LEU A 37 4.68 14.28 -9.16
C LEU A 37 4.40 13.52 -10.46
N ARG A 38 5.16 12.45 -10.70
CA ARG A 38 4.85 11.47 -11.74
C ARG A 38 4.47 10.13 -11.10
N VAL A 39 3.34 9.57 -11.51
CA VAL A 39 2.89 8.23 -11.09
C VAL A 39 2.75 7.36 -12.32
N ASP A 40 3.41 6.21 -12.33
CA ASP A 40 3.31 5.21 -13.39
C ASP A 40 2.84 3.88 -12.80
N THR A 41 1.71 3.37 -13.25
CA THR A 41 1.18 2.09 -12.80
C THR A 41 0.41 1.37 -13.89
N ASN A 42 0.38 0.04 -13.82
CA ASN A 42 -0.26 -0.80 -14.83
C ASN A 42 -1.61 -1.40 -14.43
N ASP A 43 -1.99 -1.38 -13.13
CA ASP A 43 -3.27 -1.95 -12.66
C ASP A 43 -3.58 -1.51 -11.20
N ALA A 44 -3.55 -0.21 -10.92
CA ALA A 44 -3.80 0.31 -9.58
C ALA A 44 -4.82 1.45 -9.57
N ASN A 45 -5.59 1.54 -8.48
CA ASN A 45 -6.44 2.69 -8.23
C ASN A 45 -5.60 3.84 -7.64
N VAL A 46 -5.52 4.97 -8.35
CA VAL A 46 -4.75 6.14 -7.90
C VAL A 46 -5.70 7.21 -7.37
N ASN A 47 -5.51 7.64 -6.12
CA ASN A 47 -6.19 8.77 -5.52
C ASN A 47 -5.17 9.85 -5.16
N VAL A 48 -5.28 11.02 -5.77
CA VAL A 48 -4.45 12.18 -5.46
C VAL A 48 -5.30 13.24 -4.80
N ARG A 49 -4.85 13.75 -3.65
CA ARG A 49 -5.51 14.82 -2.90
C ARG A 49 -4.54 15.96 -2.69
N ALA A 50 -4.95 17.15 -3.12
CA ALA A 50 -4.22 18.39 -2.83
C ALA A 50 -4.57 18.90 -1.42
N ALA A 51 -3.57 19.21 -0.61
CA ALA A 51 -3.71 19.74 0.74
C ALA A 51 -2.71 20.90 0.99
N ASP A 52 -2.90 21.62 2.10
CA ASP A 52 -1.95 22.64 2.54
C ASP A 52 -0.79 21.99 3.31
N VAL A 53 0.11 21.35 2.55
CA VAL A 53 1.27 20.59 3.04
C VAL A 53 2.51 20.99 2.24
N LYS A 54 3.70 20.79 2.81
CA LYS A 54 5.01 21.09 2.17
C LYS A 54 5.79 19.83 1.78
N GLN A 55 5.09 18.71 1.72
CA GLN A 55 5.66 17.40 1.44
C GLN A 55 4.66 16.59 0.62
N ILE A 56 5.18 15.65 -0.16
CA ILE A 56 4.36 14.65 -0.83
C ILE A 56 4.34 13.42 0.05
N GLU A 57 3.14 12.99 0.45
CA GLU A 57 2.93 11.75 1.20
C GLU A 57 2.37 10.71 0.24
N ALA A 58 3.09 9.60 0.08
CA ALA A 58 2.68 8.49 -0.75
C ALA A 58 2.41 7.26 0.10
N ARG A 59 1.25 6.64 -0.12
CA ARG A 59 0.87 5.35 0.46
C ARG A 59 0.47 4.41 -0.67
N VAL A 60 1.04 3.22 -0.67
CA VAL A 60 0.64 2.11 -1.53
C VAL A 60 0.12 1.00 -0.64
N SER A 61 -1.15 0.67 -0.78
CA SER A 61 -1.80 -0.40 -0.02
C SER A 61 -2.22 -1.50 -0.98
N THR A 62 -1.97 -2.74 -0.59
CA THR A 62 -2.31 -3.92 -1.38
C THR A 62 -3.22 -4.85 -0.60
N VAL A 63 -4.12 -5.54 -1.29
CA VAL A 63 -4.94 -6.62 -0.72
C VAL A 63 -4.71 -7.85 -1.58
N GLY A 64 -4.40 -8.98 -0.96
CA GLY A 64 -4.15 -10.24 -1.66
C GLY A 64 -2.84 -10.27 -2.48
N TRP A 65 -1.97 -9.27 -2.28
CA TRP A 65 -0.61 -9.21 -2.80
C TRP A 65 0.36 -8.95 -1.66
N ARG A 66 1.64 -9.30 -1.86
CA ARG A 66 2.73 -8.76 -1.04
C ARG A 66 3.43 -7.61 -1.76
N ILE A 67 4.09 -6.74 -1.02
CA ILE A 67 4.96 -5.70 -1.60
C ILE A 67 6.39 -6.26 -1.60
N GLY A 68 7.02 -6.26 -2.77
CA GLY A 68 8.35 -6.81 -2.95
C GLY A 68 8.61 -7.29 -4.37
N THR A 69 9.81 -7.81 -4.60
CA THR A 69 10.33 -8.11 -5.94
C THR A 69 9.55 -9.19 -6.71
N SER A 70 8.82 -10.07 -6.01
CA SER A 70 8.09 -11.20 -6.60
C SER A 70 6.59 -10.92 -6.84
N ASP A 71 6.06 -9.89 -6.17
CA ASP A 71 4.65 -9.51 -6.17
C ASP A 71 4.55 -8.05 -6.62
N VAL A 72 4.00 -7.14 -5.81
CA VAL A 72 3.86 -5.72 -6.17
C VAL A 72 5.19 -5.01 -5.96
N LYS A 73 5.78 -4.53 -7.05
CA LYS A 73 7.01 -3.75 -7.00
C LYS A 73 6.68 -2.26 -6.90
N VAL A 74 7.15 -1.63 -5.83
CA VAL A 74 7.10 -0.17 -5.65
C VAL A 74 8.51 0.37 -5.80
N VAL A 75 8.72 1.28 -6.75
CA VAL A 75 9.97 1.99 -6.95
C VAL A 75 9.69 3.47 -6.83
N ASP A 76 10.48 4.15 -6.01
CA ASP A 76 10.41 5.59 -5.87
C ASP A 76 11.74 6.23 -6.25
N HIS A 77 11.66 7.42 -6.82
CA HIS A 77 12.83 8.24 -7.11
C HIS A 77 12.52 9.72 -6.85
N GLN A 78 13.43 10.42 -6.19
CA GLN A 78 13.32 11.87 -5.99
C GLN A 78 14.55 12.56 -6.58
N THR A 79 14.32 13.54 -7.45
CA THR A 79 15.34 14.46 -7.97
C THR A 79 14.89 15.89 -7.71
N GLY A 80 15.47 16.53 -6.69
CA GLY A 80 15.03 17.86 -6.25
C GLY A 80 13.57 17.84 -5.78
N ASP A 81 12.73 18.68 -6.40
CA ASP A 81 11.29 18.78 -6.11
C ASP A 81 10.44 17.83 -6.97
N ARG A 82 11.06 17.00 -7.81
CA ARG A 82 10.39 16.00 -8.65
C ARG A 82 10.41 14.64 -7.97
N VAL A 83 9.22 14.07 -7.78
CA VAL A 83 8.99 12.74 -7.23
C VAL A 83 8.39 11.85 -8.31
N GLU A 84 8.98 10.68 -8.49
CA GLU A 84 8.50 9.65 -9.39
C GLU A 84 8.16 8.39 -8.59
N LEU A 85 6.95 7.88 -8.81
CA LEU A 85 6.46 6.66 -8.18
C LEU A 85 6.02 5.68 -9.26
N GLU A 86 6.73 4.54 -9.35
CA GLU A 86 6.39 3.45 -10.25
C GLU A 86 5.87 2.26 -9.43
N VAL A 87 4.64 1.82 -9.73
CA VAL A 87 4.01 0.65 -9.09
C VAL A 87 3.68 -0.39 -10.14
N ARG A 88 4.43 -1.50 -10.13
CA ARG A 88 4.25 -2.62 -11.07
C ARG A 88 3.60 -3.82 -10.40
N ILE A 89 2.50 -4.26 -10.98
CA ILE A 89 1.73 -5.41 -10.51
C ILE A 89 1.91 -6.55 -11.53
N PRO A 90 2.34 -7.74 -11.08
CA PRO A 90 2.69 -8.82 -11.98
C PRO A 90 1.43 -9.39 -12.63
N ARG A 91 1.46 -9.49 -13.96
CA ARG A 91 0.39 -10.14 -14.74
C ARG A 91 0.47 -11.66 -14.57
N ARG A 92 -0.12 -12.22 -13.51
CA ARG A 92 -0.23 -13.68 -13.36
C ARG A 92 -1.49 -14.17 -14.06
N HIS A 93 -1.29 -15.03 -15.06
CA HIS A 93 -2.36 -15.51 -15.93
C HIS A 93 -3.19 -16.67 -15.34
N PHE A 94 -2.70 -17.39 -14.32
CA PHE A 94 -3.32 -18.65 -13.87
C PHE A 94 -2.96 -19.05 -12.43
N GLU A 95 -3.54 -18.41 -11.42
CA GLU A 95 -3.55 -18.99 -10.06
C GLU A 95 -4.97 -18.97 -9.51
N PHE A 96 -5.67 -20.08 -9.74
CA PHE A 96 -6.87 -20.49 -9.02
C PHE A 96 -6.59 -20.51 -7.51
N ASN A 97 -6.94 -19.46 -6.75
CA ASN A 97 -7.50 -19.56 -5.38
C ASN A 97 -7.71 -18.19 -4.69
N VAL A 98 -8.98 -17.98 -4.27
CA VAL A 98 -9.52 -17.28 -3.09
C VAL A 98 -9.00 -15.86 -2.74
N GLY A 99 -9.64 -14.82 -3.29
CA GLY A 99 -9.63 -13.48 -2.67
C GLY A 99 -9.70 -12.30 -3.66
N HIS A 100 -10.35 -11.21 -3.23
CA HIS A 100 -10.29 -9.93 -3.94
C HIS A 100 -8.86 -9.39 -3.88
N ARG A 101 -8.25 -9.16 -5.05
CA ARG A 101 -6.92 -8.54 -5.16
C ARG A 101 -7.05 -7.11 -5.63
N SER A 102 -6.38 -6.18 -4.98
CA SER A 102 -6.40 -4.78 -5.37
C SER A 102 -5.15 -4.05 -4.91
N VAL A 103 -4.72 -3.06 -5.68
CA VAL A 103 -3.68 -2.11 -5.28
C VAL A 103 -4.26 -0.70 -5.32
N ARG A 104 -4.03 0.04 -4.25
CA ARG A 104 -4.45 1.43 -4.09
C ARG A 104 -3.22 2.29 -3.83
N ILE A 105 -3.11 3.38 -4.56
CA ILE A 105 -2.10 4.42 -4.38
C ILE A 105 -2.82 5.65 -3.88
N GLU A 106 -2.51 6.10 -2.67
CA GLU A 106 -3.03 7.32 -2.08
C GLU A 106 -1.89 8.34 -1.96
N LEU A 107 -2.13 9.53 -2.49
CA LEU A 107 -1.13 10.60 -2.55
C LEU A 107 -1.74 11.87 -1.97
N VAL A 108 -1.06 12.46 -0.99
CA VAL A 108 -1.34 13.81 -0.49
C VAL A 108 -0.23 14.72 -0.95
N VAL A 109 -0.59 15.78 -1.68
CA VAL A 109 0.37 16.66 -2.35
C VAL A 109 0.11 18.13 -2.02
N PRO A 110 1.13 19.00 -2.08
CA PRO A 110 0.94 20.46 -2.05
C PRO A 110 0.01 20.94 -3.17
N ARG A 111 -0.73 22.04 -2.96
CA ARG A 111 -1.74 22.53 -3.92
C ARG A 111 -1.17 22.96 -5.28
N GLU A 112 0.07 23.40 -5.26
CA GLU A 112 0.84 23.85 -6.42
C GLU A 112 1.50 22.71 -7.21
N THR A 113 1.31 21.46 -6.79
CA THR A 113 1.96 20.29 -7.40
C THR A 113 1.48 20.07 -8.82
N ARG A 114 2.41 19.99 -9.76
CA ARG A 114 2.13 19.51 -11.12
C ARG A 114 2.13 17.98 -11.10
N SER A 115 0.98 17.37 -11.41
CA SER A 115 0.84 15.91 -11.41
C SER A 115 0.72 15.35 -12.82
N ASP A 116 1.43 14.25 -13.07
CA ASP A 116 1.39 13.47 -14.31
C ASP A 116 1.14 11.99 -13.97
N ILE A 117 -0.06 11.49 -14.26
CA ILE A 117 -0.51 10.17 -13.81
C ILE A 117 -0.77 9.29 -15.03
N HIS A 118 -0.03 8.19 -15.12
CA HIS A 118 -0.15 7.19 -16.16
C HIS A 118 -0.68 5.89 -15.55
N THR A 119 -1.88 5.50 -15.97
CA THR A 119 -2.53 4.23 -15.62
C THR A 119 -2.80 3.43 -16.89
N GLY A 120 -2.25 2.22 -16.97
CA GLY A 120 -2.41 1.30 -18.11
C GLY A 120 -3.58 0.33 -17.98
#